data_AF-A0A4Q2LVK7-F1
#
_entry.id   AF-A0A4Q2LVK7-F1
#
_cell.length_a   1.000
_cell.length_b   1.000
_cell.length_c   1.000
_cell.angle_alpha   90.00
_cell.angle_beta   90.00
_cell.angle_gamma   90.00
#
_symmetry.space_group_name_H-M   'P 1'
#
loop_
_entity.id
_entity.type
_entity.pdbx_description
1 polymer ?
#
loop_
_entity_poly.entity_id
_entity_poly.type
_entity_poly.pdbx_seq_one_letter_code
_entity_poly.pdbx_strand_id
1 'polypeptide(L)'
;MALDLGRYGSREILKLQVFDAVSGTPLMYFDYANTASQEWTASRVYASGAGVRRIAWDGDKEEKLTVETQIFTMQHLAMIAGEEIKSGAAKIYKSEVLNVVDDGTGGKQLTLSKPAVGGAAAISVFEYKNGVIAKPQAIETVAGAIVTLAASATVGIGDEVEVYYQFQSTSSHSLQFTAKGFPKYVKLVGDTLYQDEVGAEAVAAQIVYYKAKLQPNFTIAMSSTGDPTSISLVFDLFPQKVDGVDVTTEITLYEE
;
A
#
# COMPACT_ATOMS: atom_id res chain seq x y z
N MET A 1 29.13 -12.19 -27.62
CA MET A 1 29.05 -12.12 -29.09
C MET A 1 28.61 -10.70 -29.45
N ALA A 2 28.38 -10.35 -30.72
CA ALA A 2 27.58 -9.17 -30.99
C ALA A 2 26.12 -9.61 -30.90
N LEU A 3 25.31 -8.92 -30.11
CA LEU A 3 23.88 -9.21 -30.00
C LEU A 3 23.22 -8.89 -31.36
N ASP A 4 22.77 -9.92 -32.08
CA ASP A 4 22.01 -9.75 -33.32
C ASP A 4 20.53 -9.55 -33.00
N LEU A 5 19.89 -8.57 -33.66
CA LEU A 5 18.47 -8.30 -33.49
C LEU A 5 17.62 -9.41 -34.14
N GLY A 6 16.74 -10.00 -33.34
CA GLY A 6 15.87 -11.12 -33.69
C GLY A 6 14.38 -10.78 -33.63
N ARG A 7 13.55 -11.82 -33.55
CA ARG A 7 12.09 -11.70 -33.36
C ARG A 7 11.75 -12.23 -31.98
N TYR A 8 11.10 -11.41 -31.18
CA TYR A 8 10.98 -11.67 -29.76
C TYR A 8 9.53 -11.88 -29.31
N GLY A 9 9.33 -12.82 -28.40
CA GLY A 9 8.11 -12.97 -27.61
C GLY A 9 8.38 -12.71 -26.13
N SER A 10 7.46 -12.04 -25.43
CA SER A 10 7.56 -11.84 -23.98
C SER A 10 6.41 -12.53 -23.26
N ARG A 11 6.73 -13.23 -22.18
CA ARG A 11 5.78 -13.83 -21.23
C ARG A 11 6.19 -13.60 -19.76
N GLU A 12 7.45 -13.23 -19.53
CA GLU A 12 8.00 -13.02 -18.20
C GLU A 12 7.45 -11.71 -17.59
N ILE A 13 7.24 -11.71 -16.27
CA ILE A 13 6.79 -10.51 -15.58
C ILE A 13 7.90 -9.47 -15.51
N LEU A 14 7.53 -8.19 -15.51
CA LEU A 14 8.46 -7.09 -15.33
C LEU A 14 8.82 -6.95 -13.83
N LYS A 15 10.08 -7.24 -13.48
CA LYS A 15 10.59 -7.05 -12.11
C LYS A 15 10.99 -5.60 -11.93
N LEU A 16 10.38 -4.90 -11.00
CA LEU A 16 10.47 -3.43 -10.93
C LEU A 16 11.29 -2.95 -9.75
N GLN A 17 12.27 -2.11 -10.06
CA GLN A 17 13.04 -1.30 -9.14
C GLN A 17 12.47 0.13 -9.19
N VAL A 18 12.13 0.69 -8.03
CA VAL A 18 11.58 2.04 -7.90
C VAL A 18 12.59 2.94 -7.19
N PHE A 19 12.92 4.06 -7.83
CA PHE A 19 13.84 5.07 -7.31
C PHE A 19 13.12 6.40 -7.16
N ASP A 20 13.48 7.19 -6.15
CA ASP A 20 13.07 8.59 -6.08
C ASP A 20 13.71 9.37 -7.24
N ALA A 21 12.90 10.08 -8.03
CA ALA A 21 13.39 10.70 -9.27
C ALA A 21 14.38 11.85 -9.04
N VAL A 22 14.42 12.44 -7.83
CA VAL A 22 15.28 13.58 -7.52
C VAL A 22 16.60 13.13 -6.90
N SER A 23 16.53 12.27 -5.88
CA SER A 23 17.70 11.81 -5.13
C SER A 23 18.36 10.57 -5.74
N GLY A 24 17.65 9.82 -6.59
CA GLY A 24 18.11 8.51 -7.08
C GLY A 24 18.13 7.42 -6.02
N THR A 25 17.57 7.68 -4.83
CA THR A 25 17.55 6.71 -3.74
C THR A 25 16.60 5.56 -4.09
N PRO A 26 17.02 4.29 -3.94
CA PRO A 26 16.12 3.16 -4.12
C PRO A 26 15.04 3.19 -3.04
N LEU A 27 13.77 3.21 -3.46
CA LEU A 27 12.61 3.21 -2.57
C LEU A 27 12.13 1.77 -2.30
N MET A 28 12.09 0.94 -3.33
CA MET A 28 11.62 -0.44 -3.24
C MET A 28 12.00 -1.24 -4.48
N TYR A 29 12.03 -2.56 -4.32
CA TYR A 29 12.12 -3.54 -5.40
C TYR A 29 10.99 -4.55 -5.21
N PHE A 30 10.37 -4.98 -6.31
CA PHE A 30 9.37 -6.04 -6.27
C PHE A 30 9.35 -6.84 -7.57
N ASP A 31 9.26 -8.16 -7.41
CA ASP A 31 9.24 -9.18 -8.46
C ASP A 31 7.94 -10.00 -8.50
N TYR A 32 7.01 -9.69 -7.59
CA TYR A 32 5.74 -10.40 -7.39
C TYR A 32 4.54 -9.70 -8.05
N ALA A 33 4.78 -8.84 -9.03
CA ALA A 33 3.69 -8.35 -9.86
C ALA A 33 3.03 -9.54 -10.57
N ASN A 34 1.71 -9.49 -10.73
CA ASN A 34 0.95 -10.48 -11.50
C ASN A 34 0.85 -10.09 -12.97
N THR A 35 0.78 -8.79 -13.26
CA THR A 35 0.78 -8.25 -14.62
C THR A 35 1.49 -6.90 -14.65
N ALA A 36 2.10 -6.60 -15.80
CA ALA A 36 2.62 -5.28 -16.14
C ALA A 36 2.20 -4.99 -17.58
N SER A 37 1.50 -3.87 -17.78
CA SER A 37 0.98 -3.46 -19.09
C SER A 37 1.38 -2.03 -19.38
N GLN A 38 2.03 -1.82 -20.52
CA GLN A 38 2.42 -0.52 -21.01
C GLN A 38 1.49 -0.09 -22.15
N GLU A 39 0.94 1.12 -22.06
CA GLU A 39 0.00 1.66 -23.02
C GLU A 39 0.51 2.99 -23.58
N TRP A 40 0.48 3.14 -24.91
CA TRP A 40 0.71 4.40 -25.60
C TRP A 40 -0.56 4.85 -26.30
N THR A 41 -1.05 6.03 -25.94
CA THR A 41 -2.21 6.65 -26.58
C THR A 41 -1.76 7.92 -27.29
N ALA A 42 -2.15 8.08 -28.56
CA ALA A 42 -1.84 9.27 -29.33
C ALA A 42 -3.08 9.75 -30.10
N SER A 43 -3.27 11.07 -30.16
CA SER A 43 -4.33 11.67 -30.96
C SER A 43 -3.87 11.89 -32.40
N ARG A 44 -4.78 11.70 -33.38
CA ARG A 44 -4.51 12.02 -34.78
C ARG A 44 -5.72 12.66 -35.44
N VAL A 45 -5.51 13.83 -36.03
CA VAL A 45 -6.53 14.55 -36.81
C VAL A 45 -6.21 14.46 -38.30
N TYR A 46 -7.24 14.52 -39.14
CA TYR A 46 -7.11 14.32 -40.58
C TYR A 46 -7.79 15.44 -41.37
N ALA A 47 -7.18 15.87 -42.47
CA ALA A 47 -7.89 16.60 -43.53
C ALA A 47 -8.43 15.61 -44.56
N SER A 48 -9.69 15.76 -44.94
CA SER A 48 -10.33 14.95 -45.98
C SER A 48 -10.61 15.77 -47.23
N GLY A 49 -10.41 15.17 -48.40
CA GLY A 49 -10.73 15.75 -49.69
C GLY A 49 -11.53 14.75 -50.50
N ALA A 50 -12.73 15.14 -50.96
CA ALA A 50 -13.73 14.27 -51.59
C ALA A 50 -14.10 13.04 -50.73
N GLY A 51 -14.25 13.23 -49.42
CA GLY A 51 -14.65 12.17 -48.48
C GLY A 51 -13.54 11.18 -48.08
N VAL A 52 -12.32 11.35 -48.60
CA VAL A 52 -11.17 10.48 -48.28
C VAL A 52 -10.11 11.27 -47.50
N ARG A 53 -9.52 10.66 -46.47
CA ARG A 53 -8.43 11.25 -45.67
C ARG A 53 -7.18 11.40 -46.53
N ARG A 54 -6.55 12.58 -46.53
CA ARG A 54 -5.40 12.91 -47.40
C ARG A 54 -4.18 13.44 -46.64
N ILE A 55 -4.39 14.12 -45.53
CA ILE A 55 -3.31 14.65 -44.67
C ILE A 55 -3.65 14.29 -43.25
N ALA A 56 -2.63 13.92 -42.46
CA ALA A 56 -2.78 13.62 -41.04
C ALA A 56 -1.80 14.44 -40.20
N TRP A 57 -2.21 14.75 -38.97
CA TRP A 57 -1.36 15.36 -37.95
C TRP A 57 -1.49 14.57 -36.66
N ASP A 58 -0.36 14.15 -36.11
CA ASP A 58 -0.27 13.56 -34.78
C ASP A 58 -0.25 14.68 -33.73
N GLY A 59 -1.03 14.50 -32.66
CA GLY A 59 -1.11 15.41 -31.53
C GLY A 59 -0.53 14.78 -30.27
N ASP A 60 -1.19 15.03 -29.13
CA ASP A 60 -0.70 14.61 -27.83
C ASP A 60 -0.48 13.10 -27.75
N LYS A 61 0.67 12.72 -27.20
CA LYS A 61 1.04 11.34 -26.86
C LYS A 61 1.09 11.20 -25.34
N GLU A 62 0.32 10.27 -24.82
CA GLU A 62 0.29 9.87 -23.42
C GLU A 62 0.80 8.45 -23.28
N GLU A 63 1.47 8.18 -22.18
CA GLU A 63 2.03 6.86 -21.91
C GLU A 63 1.77 6.49 -20.45
N LYS A 64 1.32 5.25 -20.24
CA LYS A 64 0.97 4.71 -18.92
C LYS A 64 1.57 3.34 -18.71
N LEU A 65 2.01 3.07 -17.49
CA LEU A 65 2.38 1.74 -17.02
C LEU A 65 1.40 1.33 -15.93
N THR A 66 0.69 0.23 -16.14
CA THR A 66 -0.21 -0.37 -15.14
C THR A 66 0.42 -1.65 -14.62
N VAL A 67 0.55 -1.74 -13.29
CA VAL A 67 1.11 -2.90 -12.60
C VAL A 67 0.11 -3.42 -11.59
N GLU A 68 -0.28 -4.68 -11.71
CA GLU A 68 -1.22 -5.32 -10.78
C GLU A 68 -0.47 -6.28 -9.86
N THR A 69 -0.76 -6.19 -8.56
CA THR A 69 -0.21 -7.12 -7.56
C THR A 69 -1.25 -7.47 -6.51
N GLN A 70 -1.24 -8.71 -6.03
CA GLN A 70 -2.04 -9.14 -4.86
C GLN A 70 -1.22 -9.10 -3.56
N ILE A 71 0.09 -8.90 -3.66
CA ILE A 71 1.00 -8.73 -2.52
C ILE A 71 1.42 -7.27 -2.49
N PHE A 72 1.29 -6.63 -1.33
CA PHE A 72 1.73 -5.26 -1.16
C PHE A 72 2.42 -5.07 0.18
N THR A 73 3.35 -4.12 0.21
CA THR A 73 4.07 -3.72 1.40
C THR A 73 3.61 -2.34 1.85
N MET A 74 3.96 -1.96 3.08
CA MET A 74 3.70 -0.62 3.58
C MET A 74 4.40 0.47 2.74
N GLN A 75 5.48 0.13 2.02
CA GLN A 75 6.15 1.04 1.09
C GLN A 75 5.27 1.36 -0.13
N HIS A 76 4.47 0.41 -0.63
CA HIS A 76 3.50 0.67 -1.69
C HIS A 76 2.49 1.72 -1.24
N LEU A 77 1.93 1.52 -0.04
CA LEU A 77 0.98 2.45 0.55
C LEU A 77 1.61 3.81 0.80
N ALA A 78 2.87 3.86 1.25
CA ALA A 78 3.61 5.09 1.47
C ALA A 78 3.83 5.87 0.17
N MET A 79 4.17 5.18 -0.92
CA MET A 79 4.31 5.77 -2.25
C MET A 79 2.96 6.33 -2.76
N ILE A 80 1.87 5.59 -2.57
CA ILE A 80 0.51 6.05 -2.93
C ILE A 80 0.08 7.24 -2.07
N ALA A 81 0.37 7.21 -0.77
CA ALA A 81 0.07 8.30 0.15
C ALA A 81 0.91 9.56 -0.13
N GLY A 82 2.09 9.39 -0.74
CA GLY A 82 3.08 10.47 -0.87
C GLY A 82 3.72 10.87 0.45
N GLU A 83 3.70 9.97 1.44
CA GLU A 83 4.06 10.25 2.83
C GLU A 83 5.07 9.20 3.33
N GLU A 84 5.89 9.58 4.29
CA GLU A 84 6.92 8.69 4.83
C GLU A 84 6.36 7.76 5.91
N ILE A 85 6.94 6.56 6.00
CA ILE A 85 6.64 5.61 7.08
C ILE A 85 7.29 6.13 8.36
N LYS A 86 6.49 6.40 9.39
CA LYS A 86 6.97 6.82 10.70
C LYS A 86 7.16 5.60 11.59
N SER A 87 8.42 5.30 11.91
CA SER A 87 8.79 4.28 12.90
C SER A 87 8.88 4.89 14.30
N GLY A 88 8.35 4.21 15.29
CA GLY A 88 8.49 4.61 16.69
C GLY A 88 7.38 4.11 17.59
N ALA A 89 7.34 4.67 18.80
CA ALA A 89 6.31 4.34 19.78
C ALA A 89 4.95 4.91 19.34
N ALA A 90 3.90 4.10 19.40
CA ALA A 90 2.54 4.51 19.02
C ALA A 90 1.50 3.99 20.00
N LYS A 91 0.39 4.73 20.14
CA LYS A 91 -0.78 4.28 20.90
C LYS A 91 -1.67 3.44 20.00
N ILE A 92 -1.95 2.22 20.40
CA ILE A 92 -2.70 1.25 19.61
C ILE A 92 -4.02 0.98 20.31
N TYR A 93 -5.13 1.13 19.58
CA TYR A 93 -6.46 0.76 20.07
C TYR A 93 -6.57 -0.75 20.21
N LYS A 94 -7.14 -1.19 21.32
CA LYS A 94 -7.39 -2.59 21.63
C LYS A 94 -8.75 -2.74 22.28
N SER A 95 -9.49 -3.76 21.85
CA SER A 95 -10.62 -4.29 22.60
C SER A 95 -10.30 -5.68 23.13
N GLU A 96 -10.84 -6.02 24.29
CA GLU A 96 -10.80 -7.37 24.85
C GLU A 96 -12.04 -7.65 25.68
N VAL A 97 -12.50 -8.90 25.61
CA VAL A 97 -13.55 -9.42 26.49
C VAL A 97 -12.85 -10.05 27.70
N LEU A 98 -13.21 -9.60 28.89
CA LEU A 98 -12.61 -10.01 30.16
C LEU A 98 -13.68 -10.38 31.17
N ASN A 99 -13.33 -11.27 32.09
CA ASN A 99 -14.17 -11.58 33.24
C ASN A 99 -13.87 -10.61 34.39
N VAL A 100 -14.90 -10.14 35.06
CA VAL A 100 -14.78 -9.38 36.31
C VAL A 100 -14.27 -10.32 37.41
N VAL A 101 -13.16 -9.96 38.04
CA VAL A 101 -12.58 -10.70 39.17
C VAL A 101 -12.71 -9.91 40.46
N ASP A 102 -12.65 -10.62 41.59
CA ASP A 102 -12.55 -10.01 42.92
C ASP A 102 -11.13 -9.44 43.11
N ASP A 103 -11.03 -8.23 43.64
CA ASP A 103 -9.75 -7.60 44.01
C ASP A 103 -9.13 -8.18 45.30
N GLY A 104 -9.78 -9.15 45.93
CA GLY A 104 -9.37 -9.78 47.19
C GLY A 104 -9.96 -9.09 48.43
N THR A 105 -10.69 -8.00 48.24
CA THR A 105 -11.38 -7.24 49.30
C THR A 105 -12.90 -7.17 49.07
N GLY A 106 -13.42 -7.84 48.03
CA GLY A 106 -14.81 -7.80 47.61
C GLY A 106 -15.11 -6.71 46.56
N GLY A 107 -14.07 -6.03 46.06
CA GLY A 107 -14.17 -5.07 44.96
C GLY A 107 -14.08 -5.73 43.59
N LYS A 108 -14.51 -5.01 42.55
CA LYS A 108 -14.61 -5.53 41.18
C LYS A 108 -13.42 -5.04 40.35
N GLN A 109 -12.68 -5.96 39.74
CA GLN A 109 -11.46 -5.65 39.02
C GLN A 109 -11.40 -6.35 37.66
N LEU A 110 -10.65 -5.75 36.73
CA LEU A 110 -10.26 -6.31 35.44
C LEU A 110 -8.74 -6.24 35.30
N THR A 111 -8.16 -7.27 34.68
CA THR A 111 -6.74 -7.29 34.32
C THR A 111 -6.61 -7.28 32.81
N LEU A 112 -6.18 -6.14 32.28
CA LEU A 112 -5.92 -5.94 30.86
C LEU A 112 -4.70 -6.74 30.42
N SER A 113 -4.72 -7.27 29.19
CA SER A 113 -3.56 -7.98 28.64
C SER A 113 -2.36 -7.07 28.36
N LYS A 114 -2.59 -5.75 28.24
CA LYS A 114 -1.55 -4.71 28.14
C LYS A 114 -1.89 -3.53 29.05
N PRO A 115 -0.90 -2.86 29.63
CA PRO A 115 -1.16 -1.67 30.44
C PRO A 115 -1.79 -0.58 29.57
N ALA A 116 -2.87 0.01 30.07
CA ALA A 116 -3.57 1.08 29.38
C ALA A 116 -2.79 2.39 29.43
N VAL A 117 -2.94 3.19 28.40
CA VAL A 117 -2.41 4.55 28.31
C VAL A 117 -3.50 5.53 28.71
N GLY A 118 -3.23 6.33 29.74
CA GLY A 118 -4.18 7.29 30.29
C GLY A 118 -4.82 6.79 31.59
N GLY A 119 -5.77 7.57 32.11
CA GLY A 119 -6.55 7.22 33.31
C GLY A 119 -7.92 6.65 32.98
N ALA A 120 -8.81 6.61 33.98
CA ALA A 120 -10.18 6.07 33.84
C ALA A 120 -10.97 6.67 32.67
N ALA A 121 -10.79 7.96 32.34
CA ALA A 121 -11.48 8.61 31.24
C ALA A 121 -11.04 8.16 29.83
N ALA A 122 -9.91 7.44 29.71
CA ALA A 122 -9.38 6.94 28.44
C ALA A 122 -9.80 5.47 28.17
N ILE A 123 -10.52 4.85 29.10
CA ILE A 123 -10.96 3.46 29.03
C ILE A 123 -12.49 3.45 29.06
N SER A 124 -13.08 2.64 28.19
CA SER A 124 -14.53 2.39 28.20
C SER A 124 -14.78 0.92 28.47
N VAL A 125 -15.56 0.62 29.52
CA VAL A 125 -15.96 -0.74 29.88
C VAL A 125 -17.46 -0.89 29.67
N PHE A 126 -17.89 -1.94 28.98
CA PHE A 126 -19.30 -2.27 28.77
C PHE A 126 -19.57 -3.70 29.24
N GLU A 127 -20.76 -3.93 29.81
CA GLU A 127 -21.28 -5.28 30.03
C GLU A 127 -21.33 -6.03 28.70
N TYR A 128 -20.85 -7.28 28.68
CA TYR A 128 -20.85 -8.12 27.50
C TYR A 128 -21.70 -9.36 27.75
N LYS A 129 -22.81 -9.49 27.01
CA LYS A 129 -23.71 -10.64 27.15
C LYS A 129 -24.14 -11.14 25.79
N ASN A 130 -24.03 -12.46 25.58
CA ASN A 130 -24.42 -13.13 24.33
C ASN A 130 -23.84 -12.48 23.06
N GLY A 131 -22.60 -11.98 23.14
CA GLY A 131 -21.93 -11.37 21.99
C GLY A 131 -22.23 -9.88 21.75
N VAL A 132 -22.96 -9.22 22.65
CA VAL A 132 -23.43 -7.83 22.48
C VAL A 132 -23.04 -6.97 23.68
N ILE A 133 -22.53 -5.77 23.39
CA ILE A 133 -22.29 -4.74 24.40
C ILE A 133 -23.62 -4.18 24.92
N ALA A 134 -23.74 -4.05 26.24
CA ALA A 134 -24.93 -3.53 26.90
C ALA A 134 -24.61 -2.26 27.69
N LYS A 135 -24.72 -2.28 29.02
CA LYS A 135 -24.62 -1.08 29.84
C LYS A 135 -23.16 -0.66 30.09
N PRO A 136 -22.82 0.64 30.02
CA PRO A 136 -21.50 1.12 30.41
C PRO A 136 -21.27 0.88 31.91
N GLN A 137 -20.03 0.54 32.25
CA GLN A 137 -19.60 0.31 33.63
C GLN A 137 -18.70 1.46 34.08
N ALA A 138 -19.01 2.02 35.26
CA ALA A 138 -18.21 3.09 35.83
C ALA A 138 -16.86 2.55 36.32
N ILE A 139 -15.79 3.25 35.97
CA ILE A 139 -14.42 2.94 36.39
C ILE A 139 -14.05 3.87 37.53
N GLU A 140 -13.47 3.32 38.59
CA GLU A 140 -12.99 4.08 39.74
C GLU A 140 -11.52 4.45 39.56
N THR A 141 -10.65 3.45 39.35
CA THR A 141 -9.22 3.67 39.14
C THR A 141 -8.64 2.78 38.06
N VAL A 142 -7.51 3.24 37.50
CA VAL A 142 -6.70 2.50 36.54
C VAL A 142 -5.25 2.57 37.02
N ALA A 143 -4.63 1.42 37.25
CA ALA A 143 -3.25 1.29 37.67
C ALA A 143 -2.52 0.28 36.75
N GLY A 144 -1.86 0.80 35.71
CA GLY A 144 -1.17 -0.03 34.72
C GLY A 144 -2.14 -0.90 33.93
N ALA A 145 -2.08 -2.21 34.16
CA ALA A 145 -2.99 -3.19 33.54
C ALA A 145 -4.25 -3.46 34.38
N ILE A 146 -4.33 -2.90 35.59
CA ILE A 146 -5.44 -3.14 36.51
C ILE A 146 -6.47 -2.02 36.34
N VAL A 147 -7.72 -2.39 36.12
CA VAL A 147 -8.87 -1.48 36.11
C VAL A 147 -9.82 -1.88 37.23
N THR A 148 -10.06 -0.97 38.17
CA THR A 148 -11.01 -1.17 39.27
C THR A 148 -12.33 -0.51 38.89
N LEU A 149 -13.41 -1.29 38.90
CA LEU A 149 -14.75 -0.79 38.61
C LEU A 149 -15.34 -0.15 39.87
N ALA A 150 -16.07 0.94 39.70
CA ALA A 150 -16.73 1.63 40.80
C ALA A 150 -17.84 0.75 41.41
N ALA A 151 -18.16 0.99 42.68
CA ALA A 151 -19.25 0.29 43.36
C ALA A 151 -20.62 0.41 42.65
N SER A 152 -20.82 1.46 41.85
CA SER A 152 -22.02 1.67 41.02
C SER A 152 -22.06 0.80 39.76
N ALA A 153 -20.99 0.09 39.41
CA ALA A 153 -20.97 -0.83 38.28
C ALA A 153 -21.99 -1.96 38.50
N THR A 154 -22.78 -2.25 37.46
CA THR A 154 -23.91 -3.18 37.53
C THR A 154 -23.50 -4.64 37.33
N VAL A 155 -22.32 -4.89 36.75
CA VAL A 155 -21.79 -6.25 36.54
C VAL A 155 -21.32 -6.90 37.84
N GLY A 156 -21.55 -8.20 38.00
CA GLY A 156 -21.08 -9.00 39.12
C GLY A 156 -19.69 -9.60 38.88
N ILE A 157 -19.09 -10.18 39.93
CA ILE A 157 -17.89 -11.00 39.79
C ILE A 157 -18.24 -12.25 38.97
N GLY A 158 -17.43 -12.56 37.97
CA GLY A 158 -17.67 -13.65 37.01
C GLY A 158 -18.47 -13.25 35.77
N ASP A 159 -19.03 -12.03 35.72
CA ASP A 159 -19.65 -11.52 34.49
C ASP A 159 -18.58 -11.12 33.46
N GLU A 160 -18.93 -11.22 32.17
CA GLU A 160 -18.10 -10.76 31.06
C GLU A 160 -18.32 -9.25 30.79
N VAL A 161 -17.24 -8.57 30.48
CA VAL A 161 -17.22 -7.18 30.03
C VAL A 161 -16.31 -7.02 28.82
N GLU A 162 -16.67 -6.14 27.90
CA GLU A 162 -15.81 -5.73 26.81
C GLU A 162 -15.17 -4.37 27.13
N VAL A 163 -13.85 -4.31 27.04
CA VAL A 163 -13.05 -3.14 27.40
C VAL A 163 -12.39 -2.57 26.15
N TYR A 164 -12.57 -1.27 25.92
CA TYR A 164 -11.90 -0.51 24.86
C TYR A 164 -10.88 0.44 25.48
N TYR A 165 -9.62 0.33 25.06
CA TYR A 165 -8.52 1.17 25.56
C TYR A 165 -7.41 1.30 24.51
N GLN A 166 -6.41 2.13 24.83
CA GLN A 166 -5.16 2.19 24.07
C GLN A 166 -4.02 1.64 24.90
N PHE A 167 -3.12 0.86 24.29
CA PHE A 167 -1.84 0.51 24.90
C PHE A 167 -0.67 1.17 24.18
N GLN A 168 0.44 1.35 24.87
CA GLN A 168 1.65 1.89 24.27
C GLN A 168 2.44 0.76 23.63
N SER A 169 2.58 0.80 22.31
CA SER A 169 3.59 0.00 21.60
C SER A 169 4.91 0.77 21.59
N THR A 170 6.02 0.07 21.85
CA THR A 170 7.38 0.64 21.83
C THR A 170 8.00 0.63 20.45
N SER A 171 7.53 -0.25 19.56
CA SER A 171 7.99 -0.34 18.17
C SER A 171 6.78 -0.54 17.26
N SER A 172 6.48 0.48 16.45
CA SER A 172 5.37 0.49 15.49
C SER A 172 5.80 1.22 14.24
N HIS A 173 5.16 0.89 13.12
CA HIS A 173 5.26 1.62 11.86
C HIS A 173 3.88 2.20 11.55
N SER A 174 3.81 3.50 11.32
CA SER A 174 2.57 4.18 10.97
C SER A 174 2.71 4.94 9.65
N LEU A 175 1.63 4.95 8.87
CA LEU A 175 1.49 5.71 7.65
C LEU A 175 0.22 6.56 7.77
N GLN A 176 0.29 7.80 7.33
CA GLN A 176 -0.84 8.72 7.35
C GLN A 176 -1.16 9.14 5.93
N PHE A 177 -2.43 9.07 5.56
CA PHE A 177 -2.93 9.67 4.33
C PHE A 177 -3.36 11.09 4.68
N THR A 178 -2.60 12.10 4.23
CA THR A 178 -2.87 13.50 4.51
C THR A 178 -3.51 14.18 3.31
N ALA A 179 -4.22 15.28 3.53
CA ALA A 179 -4.82 16.06 2.43
C ALA A 179 -3.79 16.69 1.47
N LYS A 180 -2.51 16.73 1.86
CA LYS A 180 -1.41 17.29 1.06
C LYS A 180 -0.47 16.22 0.50
N GLY A 181 -0.62 14.98 0.96
CA GLY A 181 0.17 13.85 0.50
C GLY A 181 -0.26 13.48 -0.92
N PHE A 182 0.70 13.54 -1.84
CA PHE A 182 0.52 13.08 -3.21
C PHE A 182 1.77 12.30 -3.64
N PRO A 183 1.63 11.25 -4.46
CA PRO A 183 2.78 10.52 -4.97
C PRO A 183 3.81 11.45 -5.61
N LYS A 184 5.07 11.24 -5.25
CA LYS A 184 6.21 11.95 -5.84
C LYS A 184 6.57 11.34 -7.19
N TYR A 185 7.39 12.04 -7.97
CA TYR A 185 7.97 11.47 -9.17
C TYR A 185 8.98 10.38 -8.82
N VAL A 186 8.93 9.28 -9.56
CA VAL A 186 9.82 8.14 -9.41
C VAL A 186 10.47 7.80 -10.75
N LYS A 187 11.64 7.20 -10.71
CA LYS A 187 12.25 6.48 -11.84
C LYS A 187 11.99 4.99 -11.64
N LEU A 188 11.55 4.31 -12.69
CA LEU A 188 11.33 2.86 -12.65
C LEU A 188 12.34 2.18 -13.57
N VAL A 189 12.90 1.06 -13.10
CA VAL A 189 13.75 0.18 -13.92
C VAL A 189 13.15 -1.20 -13.83
N GLY A 190 12.72 -1.73 -14.97
CA GLY A 190 12.07 -3.01 -15.10
C GLY A 190 12.96 -4.02 -15.80
N ASP A 191 13.18 -5.18 -15.20
CA ASP A 191 13.97 -6.26 -15.80
C ASP A 191 13.03 -7.39 -16.24
N THR A 192 13.21 -7.92 -17.46
CA THR A 192 12.41 -8.99 -18.04
C THR A 192 13.22 -9.82 -19.05
N LEU A 193 12.64 -10.92 -19.54
CA LEU A 193 13.26 -11.82 -20.52
C LEU A 193 12.40 -11.93 -21.77
N TYR A 194 13.04 -11.82 -22.93
CA TYR A 194 12.43 -12.01 -24.23
C TYR A 194 12.93 -13.31 -24.86
N GLN A 195 12.00 -14.18 -25.26
CA GLN A 195 12.34 -15.40 -25.99
C GLN A 195 12.57 -15.05 -27.46
N ASP A 196 13.72 -15.42 -28.02
CA ASP A 196 13.99 -15.29 -29.45
C ASP A 196 13.34 -16.43 -30.25
N GLU A 197 12.89 -16.13 -31.48
CA GLU A 197 12.31 -17.10 -32.42
C GLU A 197 13.38 -18.00 -33.05
N VAL A 198 14.59 -17.46 -33.25
CA VAL A 198 15.68 -18.14 -33.98
C VAL A 198 16.71 -18.71 -33.02
N GLY A 199 17.15 -17.93 -32.04
CA GLY A 199 17.98 -18.36 -30.93
C GLY A 199 17.18 -19.22 -29.95
N ALA A 200 17.73 -20.36 -29.55
CA ALA A 200 17.09 -21.23 -28.57
C ALA A 200 17.10 -20.66 -27.13
N GLU A 201 17.65 -19.47 -26.93
CA GLU A 201 17.90 -18.88 -25.61
C GLU A 201 17.11 -17.57 -25.43
N ALA A 202 16.78 -17.26 -24.17
CA ALA A 202 16.13 -16.01 -23.80
C ALA A 202 17.17 -14.87 -23.74
N VAL A 203 16.79 -13.69 -24.22
CA VAL A 203 17.59 -12.47 -24.18
C VAL A 203 17.09 -11.58 -23.05
N ALA A 204 18.01 -11.03 -22.26
CA ALA A 204 17.67 -10.12 -21.18
C ALA A 204 17.27 -8.74 -21.72
N ALA A 205 16.18 -8.19 -21.17
CA ALA A 205 15.65 -6.90 -21.53
C ALA A 205 15.47 -6.04 -20.28
N GLN A 206 16.04 -4.83 -20.30
CA GLN A 206 15.79 -3.81 -19.29
C GLN A 206 14.94 -2.68 -19.89
N ILE A 207 13.93 -2.25 -19.15
CA ILE A 207 13.03 -1.17 -19.51
C ILE A 207 13.17 -0.06 -18.47
N VAL A 208 13.65 1.11 -18.89
CA VAL A 208 13.86 2.26 -18.01
C VAL A 208 12.78 3.31 -18.27
N TYR A 209 12.03 3.64 -17.23
CA TYR A 209 11.10 4.75 -17.20
C TYR A 209 11.71 5.89 -16.39
N TYR A 210 12.22 6.90 -17.08
CA TYR A 210 13.04 7.94 -16.45
C TYR A 210 12.28 8.83 -15.48
N LYS A 211 11.00 9.10 -15.78
CA LYS A 211 10.15 9.93 -14.96
C LYS A 211 8.71 9.42 -15.02
N ALA A 212 8.27 8.83 -13.92
CA ALA A 212 6.93 8.32 -13.73
C ALA A 212 6.28 8.99 -12.53
N LYS A 213 4.95 9.12 -12.52
CA LYS A 213 4.20 9.54 -11.34
C LYS A 213 3.04 8.59 -11.13
N LEU A 214 2.95 8.02 -9.94
CA LEU A 214 1.83 7.16 -9.58
C LEU A 214 0.57 8.00 -9.47
N GLN A 215 -0.54 7.49 -10.00
CA GLN A 215 -1.84 8.11 -9.83
C GLN A 215 -2.33 7.89 -8.38
N PRO A 216 -2.94 8.90 -7.72
CA PRO A 216 -3.30 8.83 -6.30
C PRO A 216 -4.57 8.02 -6.02
N ASN A 217 -5.19 7.41 -7.04
CA ASN A 217 -6.35 6.55 -6.91
C ASN A 217 -5.92 5.12 -6.57
N PHE A 218 -6.38 4.63 -5.42
CA PHE A 218 -6.28 3.23 -5.06
C PHE A 218 -7.52 2.81 -4.30
N THR A 219 -7.83 1.52 -4.32
CA THR A 219 -8.90 0.93 -3.52
C THR A 219 -8.34 -0.29 -2.81
N ILE A 220 -8.50 -0.33 -1.49
CA ILE A 220 -8.24 -1.53 -0.69
C ILE A 220 -9.59 -2.10 -0.30
N ALA A 221 -10.02 -3.15 -0.99
CA ALA A 221 -11.13 -3.98 -0.56
C ALA A 221 -10.64 -4.99 0.48
N MET A 222 -11.47 -5.26 1.48
CA MET A 222 -11.23 -6.28 2.51
C MET A 222 -12.46 -7.19 2.49
N SER A 223 -12.26 -8.44 2.08
CA SER A 223 -13.33 -9.44 2.02
C SER A 223 -12.89 -10.72 2.73
N SER A 224 -13.82 -11.35 3.47
CA SER A 224 -13.59 -12.64 4.13
C SER A 224 -13.75 -13.84 3.18
N THR A 225 -14.19 -13.61 1.95
CA THR A 225 -14.40 -14.63 0.92
C THR A 225 -14.02 -14.09 -0.47
N GLY A 226 -13.69 -15.00 -1.39
CA GLY A 226 -13.25 -14.65 -2.75
C GLY A 226 -11.73 -14.54 -2.88
N ASP A 227 -11.30 -14.07 -4.05
CA ASP A 227 -9.87 -13.91 -4.36
C ASP A 227 -9.23 -12.78 -3.52
N PRO A 228 -7.93 -12.89 -3.21
CA PRO A 228 -7.19 -11.78 -2.60
C PRO A 228 -7.33 -10.50 -3.43
N THR A 229 -7.58 -9.38 -2.73
CA THR A 229 -7.71 -8.07 -3.37
C THR A 229 -6.42 -7.70 -4.09
N SER A 230 -6.52 -7.34 -5.37
CA SER A 230 -5.41 -6.76 -6.12
C SER A 230 -5.32 -5.26 -5.91
N ILE A 231 -4.08 -4.75 -5.87
CA ILE A 231 -3.78 -3.33 -5.95
C ILE A 231 -3.30 -3.04 -7.37
N SER A 232 -3.98 -2.09 -8.01
CA SER A 232 -3.60 -1.54 -9.30
C SER A 232 -2.73 -0.31 -9.10
N LEU A 233 -1.50 -0.35 -9.61
CA LEU A 233 -0.56 0.78 -9.62
C LEU A 233 -0.50 1.34 -11.03
N VAL A 234 -1.12 2.50 -11.25
CA VAL A 234 -1.11 3.17 -12.55
C VAL A 234 -0.12 4.34 -12.50
N PHE A 235 0.93 4.25 -13.29
CA PHE A 235 1.94 5.30 -13.42
C PHE A 235 1.73 6.06 -14.73
N ASP A 236 1.60 7.38 -14.63
CA ASP A 236 1.72 8.29 -15.77
C ASP A 236 3.21 8.48 -16.09
N LEU A 237 3.59 8.29 -17.34
CA LEU A 237 4.98 8.38 -17.81
C LEU A 237 5.22 9.72 -18.49
N PHE A 238 6.30 10.39 -18.08
CA PHE A 238 6.65 11.75 -18.53
C PHE A 238 7.98 11.75 -19.26
N PRO A 239 8.16 12.63 -20.26
CA PRO A 239 9.44 12.78 -20.93
C PRO A 239 10.48 13.35 -19.97
N GLN A 240 11.70 12.83 -20.08
CA GLN A 240 12.90 13.36 -19.46
C GLN A 240 14.01 13.42 -20.50
N LYS A 241 14.85 14.45 -20.41
CA LYS A 241 16.00 14.57 -21.30
C LYS A 241 17.06 13.53 -20.96
N VAL A 242 17.34 12.65 -21.93
CA VAL A 242 18.43 11.68 -21.92
C VAL A 242 19.25 11.96 -23.16
N ASP A 243 20.53 12.29 -22.99
CA ASP A 243 21.46 12.66 -24.08
C ASP A 243 20.91 13.71 -25.06
N GLY A 244 20.13 14.66 -24.54
CA GLY A 244 19.55 15.76 -25.30
C GLY A 244 18.23 15.44 -26.00
N VAL A 245 17.73 14.21 -25.89
CA VAL A 245 16.45 13.75 -26.46
C VAL A 245 15.41 13.59 -25.35
N ASP A 246 14.17 14.00 -25.60
CA ASP A 246 13.05 13.75 -24.69
C ASP A 246 12.62 12.28 -24.78
N VAL A 247 12.96 11.50 -23.76
CA VAL A 247 12.70 10.06 -23.67
C VAL A 247 11.70 9.80 -22.55
N THR A 248 10.65 9.03 -22.84
CA THR A 248 9.69 8.56 -21.83
C THR A 248 10.09 7.18 -21.31
N THR A 249 10.37 6.26 -22.23
CA THR A 249 10.77 4.87 -21.96
C THR A 249 11.91 4.45 -22.87
N GLU A 250 12.89 3.75 -22.31
CA GLU A 250 14.01 3.14 -23.03
C GLU A 250 14.00 1.63 -22.79
N ILE A 251 14.16 0.84 -23.86
CA ILE A 251 14.27 -0.62 -23.79
C ILE A 251 15.66 -1.01 -24.29
N THR A 252 16.41 -1.73 -23.46
CA THR A 252 17.77 -2.17 -23.75
C THR A 252 17.82 -3.69 -23.69
N LEU A 253 18.20 -4.32 -24.80
CA LEU A 253 18.50 -5.76 -24.86
C LEU A 253 19.99 -5.96 -24.62
N TYR A 254 20.36 -6.95 -23.83
CA TYR A 254 21.76 -7.21 -23.51
C TYR A 254 22.05 -8.71 -23.34
N GLU A 255 23.31 -9.08 -23.55
CA GLU A 255 23.86 -10.39 -23.17
C GLU A 255 24.35 -10.29 -21.72
N GLU A 256 24.00 -11.26 -20.87
CA GLU A 256 24.60 -11.43 -19.53
C GLU A 256 25.98 -12.10 -19.60
#